data_AF-A0A417QBT4-F1
#
_entry.id   AF-A0A417QBT4-F1
#
_cell.length_a   1.000
_cell.length_b   1.000
_cell.length_c   1.000
_cell.angle_alpha   90.00
_cell.angle_beta   90.00
_cell.angle_gamma   90.00
#
_symmetry.space_group_name_H-M   'P 1'
#
loop_
_entity.id
_entity.type
_entity.pdbx_description
1 polymer ?
#
loop_
_entity_poly.entity_id
_entity_poly.type
_entity_poly.pdbx_seq_one_letter_code
_entity_poly.pdbx_strand_id
1 'polypeptide(L)'
;MKKRVKLIPVYLLVFSLFAPCTTQASTNITHSTYTATPQKISISPRRGDVIEWRYKTVNGVLYKRKYNKTTHKWIGKWVKA
;
A
#
# COMPACT_ATOMS: atom_id res chain seq x y z
N MET A 1 -28.36 -49.36 -11.27
CA MET A 1 -28.04 -47.92 -11.13
C MET A 1 -29.27 -47.06 -11.52
N LYS A 2 -30.29 -46.91 -10.65
CA LYS A 2 -31.55 -46.23 -11.03
C LYS A 2 -32.11 -45.26 -9.97
N LYS A 3 -31.44 -45.13 -8.82
CA LYS A 3 -31.88 -44.27 -7.70
C LYS A 3 -31.37 -42.83 -7.78
N ARG A 4 -30.27 -42.57 -8.52
CA ARG A 4 -29.64 -41.24 -8.62
C ARG A 4 -30.35 -40.28 -9.57
N VAL A 5 -31.18 -40.78 -10.48
CA VAL A 5 -31.92 -39.97 -11.47
C VAL A 5 -33.04 -39.14 -10.81
N LYS A 6 -33.63 -39.63 -9.69
CA LYS A 6 -34.67 -38.92 -8.94
C LYS A 6 -34.15 -37.72 -8.13
N LEU A 7 -32.82 -37.62 -7.92
CA LEU A 7 -32.18 -36.53 -7.19
C LEU A 7 -31.75 -35.37 -8.10
N ILE A 8 -31.77 -35.59 -9.43
CA ILE A 8 -31.43 -34.59 -10.45
C ILE A 8 -32.40 -33.40 -10.48
N PRO A 9 -33.75 -33.57 -10.45
CA PRO A 9 -34.64 -32.42 -10.48
C PRO A 9 -34.54 -31.57 -9.20
N VAL A 10 -34.23 -32.19 -8.06
CA VAL A 10 -34.02 -31.48 -6.78
C VAL A 10 -32.75 -30.63 -6.85
N TYR A 11 -31.67 -31.15 -7.44
CA TYR A 11 -30.42 -30.38 -7.63
C TYR A 11 -30.59 -29.18 -8.57
N LEU A 12 -31.37 -29.33 -9.65
CA LEU A 12 -31.66 -28.24 -10.59
C LEU A 12 -32.50 -27.13 -9.95
N LEU A 13 -33.45 -27.48 -9.07
CA LEU A 13 -34.29 -26.53 -8.37
C LEU A 13 -33.50 -25.71 -7.33
N VAL A 14 -32.54 -26.34 -6.64
CA VAL A 14 -31.66 -25.65 -5.70
C VAL A 14 -30.66 -24.72 -6.41
N PHE A 15 -30.20 -25.12 -7.61
CA PHE A 15 -29.25 -24.32 -8.38
C PHE A 15 -29.87 -23.03 -8.96
N SER A 16 -31.18 -23.01 -9.26
CA SER A 16 -31.83 -21.81 -9.82
C SER A 16 -32.04 -20.68 -8.81
N LEU A 17 -31.97 -20.96 -7.51
CA LEU A 17 -32.08 -19.96 -6.45
C LEU A 17 -30.78 -19.19 -6.22
N PHE A 18 -29.67 -19.61 -6.84
CA PHE A 18 -28.36 -18.98 -6.73
C PHE A 18 -28.08 -18.03 -7.91
N ALA A 19 -29.06 -17.18 -8.26
CA ALA A 19 -28.84 -16.14 -9.26
C ALA A 19 -28.00 -15.00 -8.65
N PRO A 20 -26.84 -14.63 -9.22
CA PRO A 20 -26.08 -13.49 -8.75
C PRO A 20 -26.88 -12.20 -9.01
N CYS A 21 -27.27 -11.50 -7.95
CA CYS A 21 -27.87 -10.17 -8.04
C CYS A 21 -26.77 -9.17 -8.38
N THR A 22 -26.78 -8.64 -9.61
CA THR A 22 -25.88 -7.54 -9.99
C THR A 22 -26.52 -6.21 -9.57
N THR A 23 -25.90 -5.53 -8.63
CA THR A 23 -26.26 -4.14 -8.28
C THR A 23 -25.41 -3.18 -9.10
N GLN A 24 -26.03 -2.17 -9.68
CA GLN A 24 -25.34 -1.08 -10.38
C GLN A 24 -25.41 0.17 -9.51
N ALA A 25 -24.27 0.67 -9.06
CA ALA A 25 -24.18 1.96 -8.39
C ALA A 25 -23.99 3.06 -9.45
N SER A 26 -24.97 3.94 -9.59
CA SER A 26 -24.81 5.18 -10.37
C SER A 26 -24.07 6.22 -9.53
N THR A 27 -22.99 6.77 -10.05
CA THR A 27 -22.31 7.93 -9.47
C THR A 27 -22.53 9.13 -10.39
N ASN A 28 -23.59 9.89 -10.14
CA ASN A 28 -23.77 11.21 -10.76
C ASN A 28 -22.86 12.21 -10.04
N ILE A 29 -21.59 12.27 -10.43
CA ILE A 29 -20.70 13.36 -10.03
C ILE A 29 -20.97 14.53 -10.97
N THR A 30 -21.76 15.50 -10.51
CA THR A 30 -21.83 16.82 -11.16
C THR A 30 -20.48 17.49 -10.96
N HIS A 31 -19.58 17.31 -11.93
CA HIS A 31 -18.32 18.05 -11.99
C HIS A 31 -18.67 19.52 -12.30
N SER A 32 -18.62 20.38 -11.29
CA SER A 32 -18.57 21.82 -11.53
C SER A 32 -17.36 22.10 -12.42
N THR A 33 -17.58 22.60 -13.63
CA THR A 33 -16.51 22.99 -14.55
C THR A 33 -15.81 24.22 -14.00
N TYR A 34 -14.84 24.02 -13.11
CA TYR A 34 -13.82 25.03 -12.86
C TYR A 34 -12.89 25.01 -14.09
N THR A 35 -12.92 26.06 -14.90
CA THR A 35 -11.87 26.35 -15.88
C THR A 35 -10.61 26.78 -15.13
N ALA A 36 -10.00 25.84 -14.40
CA ALA A 36 -8.65 25.98 -13.90
C ALA A 36 -7.71 25.62 -15.06
N THR A 37 -6.97 26.61 -15.55
CA THR A 37 -5.76 26.37 -16.34
C THR A 37 -4.95 25.28 -15.63
N PRO A 38 -4.56 24.18 -16.31
CA PRO A 38 -3.78 23.13 -15.68
C PRO A 38 -2.40 23.69 -15.38
N GLN A 39 -2.24 24.27 -14.19
CA GLN A 39 -0.93 24.58 -13.67
C GLN A 39 -0.26 23.24 -13.47
N LYS A 40 0.73 22.94 -14.31
CA LYS A 40 1.60 21.78 -14.21
C LYS A 40 2.35 21.88 -12.88
N ILE A 41 1.75 21.39 -11.81
CA ILE A 41 2.39 21.29 -10.50
C ILE A 41 3.39 20.14 -10.62
N SER A 42 4.65 20.51 -10.86
CA SER A 42 5.77 19.59 -10.91
C SER A 42 6.14 19.20 -9.48
N ILE A 43 5.50 18.15 -8.94
CA ILE A 43 5.88 17.56 -7.66
C ILE A 43 7.17 16.77 -7.88
N SER A 44 8.33 17.44 -7.83
CA SER A 44 9.61 16.74 -7.80
C SER A 44 9.74 15.99 -6.47
N PRO A 45 10.19 14.73 -6.44
CA PRO A 45 10.54 14.08 -5.18
C PRO A 45 11.57 14.95 -4.47
N ARG A 46 11.22 15.52 -3.31
CA ARG A 46 12.19 16.23 -2.48
C ARG A 46 13.23 15.18 -2.08
N ARG A 47 14.46 15.29 -2.60
CA ARG A 47 15.55 14.40 -2.18
C ARG A 47 15.73 14.63 -0.68
N GLY A 48 15.24 13.69 0.12
CA GLY A 48 15.41 13.72 1.56
C GLY A 48 16.89 13.58 1.93
N ASP A 49 17.23 13.98 3.15
CA ASP A 49 18.57 13.76 3.68
C ASP A 49 18.90 12.26 3.72
N VAL A 50 20.08 11.90 3.21
CA VAL A 50 20.56 10.52 3.23
C VAL A 50 21.17 10.26 4.60
N ILE A 51 20.50 9.46 5.42
CA ILE A 51 20.95 9.11 6.77
C ILE A 51 21.42 7.65 6.77
N GLU A 52 22.68 7.44 7.17
CA GLU A 52 23.32 6.13 7.24
C GLU A 52 23.76 5.83 8.69
N TRP A 53 23.81 4.55 9.06
CA TRP A 53 24.45 4.12 10.30
C TRP A 53 25.96 3.95 10.10
N ARG A 54 26.75 4.52 10.99
CA ARG A 54 28.19 4.27 11.08
C ARG A 54 28.50 3.52 12.35
N TYR A 55 29.48 2.63 12.25
CA TYR A 55 29.87 1.73 13.33
C TYR A 55 31.32 1.99 13.73
N LYS A 56 31.63 1.76 15.00
CA LYS A 56 33.00 1.73 15.51
C LYS A 56 33.10 0.77 16.69
N THR A 57 34.26 0.14 16.84
CA THR A 57 34.56 -0.72 17.98
C THR A 57 35.49 0.03 18.93
N VAL A 58 35.13 0.10 20.21
CA VAL A 58 35.95 0.71 21.27
C VAL A 58 36.02 -0.29 22.41
N ASN A 59 37.23 -0.71 22.79
CA ASN A 59 37.47 -1.70 23.86
C ASN A 59 36.65 -3.00 23.68
N GLY A 60 36.58 -3.52 22.45
CA GLY A 60 35.81 -4.73 22.13
C GLY A 60 34.29 -4.53 22.07
N VAL A 61 33.77 -3.32 22.38
CA VAL A 61 32.34 -3.01 22.31
C VAL A 61 32.02 -2.30 21.00
N LEU A 62 31.06 -2.82 20.25
CA LEU A 62 30.55 -2.21 19.03
C LEU A 62 29.55 -1.10 19.36
N TYR A 63 29.74 0.07 18.76
CA TYR A 63 28.84 1.21 18.84
C TYR A 63 28.36 1.61 17.44
N LYS A 64 27.15 2.17 17.38
CA LYS A 64 26.56 2.75 16.17
C LYS A 64 26.04 4.17 16.41
N ARG A 65 26.10 5.02 15.39
CA ARG A 65 25.54 6.39 15.40
C ARG A 65 25.04 6.75 14.01
N LYS A 66 23.96 7.52 13.95
CA LYS A 66 23.41 8.04 12.67
C LYS A 66 24.29 9.17 12.15
N TYR A 67 24.61 9.11 10.86
CA TYR A 67 25.33 10.15 10.13
C TYR A 67 24.47 10.66 8.98
N ASN A 68 24.25 11.97 8.93
CA ASN A 68 23.60 12.61 7.80
C ASN A 68 24.66 12.88 6.74
N LYS A 69 24.61 12.12 5.65
CA LYS A 69 25.54 12.23 4.53
C LYS A 69 25.30 13.49 3.70
N THR A 70 24.07 14.01 3.69
CA THR A 70 23.72 15.25 2.99
C THR A 70 24.30 16.48 3.69
N THR A 71 24.23 16.53 5.03
CA THR A 71 24.71 17.67 5.82
C THR A 71 26.08 17.47 6.45
N HIS A 72 26.67 16.30 6.28
CA HIS A 72 27.94 15.86 6.88
C HIS A 72 27.98 15.93 8.42
N LYS A 73 26.82 15.80 9.07
CA LYS A 73 26.69 15.94 10.53
C LYS A 73 26.31 14.63 11.20
N TRP A 74 26.82 14.45 12.41
CA TRP A 74 26.40 13.37 13.29
C TRP A 74 25.06 13.69 13.96
N ILE A 75 24.16 12.71 13.99
CA ILE A 75 22.85 12.83 14.62
C ILE A 75 22.86 12.05 15.94
N GLY A 76 22.51 12.71 17.05
CA GLY A 76 22.41 12.07 18.38
C GLY A 76 23.76 11.66 18.97
N LYS A 77 23.78 10.77 19.96
CA LYS A 77 25.00 10.21 20.58
C LYS A 77 25.31 8.82 20.02
N TRP A 78 26.53 8.32 20.26
CA TRP A 78 26.86 6.91 20.00
C TRP A 78 26.07 6.01 20.95
N VAL A 79 25.47 4.96 20.41
CA VAL A 79 24.73 3.94 21.17
C VAL A 79 25.41 2.59 20.97
N LYS A 80 25.39 1.72 21.99
CA LYS A 80 25.89 0.35 21.86
C LYS A 80 25.06 -0.37 20.79
N ALA A 81 25.72 -1.09 19.88
CA ALA A 81 25.09 -1.65 18.70
C ALA A 81 24.14 -2.80 19.02
#